data_AF-A0A2E7MJN2-F1
#
_entry.id   AF-A0A2E7MJN2-F1
#
_cell.length_a   1.000
_cell.length_b   1.000
_cell.length_c   1.000
_cell.angle_alpha   90.00
_cell.angle_beta   90.00
_cell.angle_gamma   90.00
#
_symmetry.space_group_name_H-M   'P 1'
#
loop_
_entity.id
_entity.type
_entity.pdbx_description
1 polymer ?
#
loop_
_entity_poly.entity_id
_entity_poly.type
_entity_poly.pdbx_seq_one_letter_code
_entity_poly.pdbx_strand_id
1 'polypeptide(L)' 'MKFSYSETIVWLSLISLNICLCAEPISDYTGIDVWPIIYLGTGLLMLAVLILIYLLLLKFKSK' A
#
# COMPACT_ATOMS: atom_id res chain seq x y z
N MET A 1 17.74 -4.23 -13.01
CA MET A 1 17.62 -4.02 -11.55
C MET A 1 17.24 -5.34 -10.90
N LYS A 2 17.84 -5.71 -9.76
CA LYS A 2 17.43 -6.91 -9.01
C LYS A 2 16.14 -6.59 -8.26
N PHE A 3 15.14 -7.46 -8.34
CA PHE A 3 13.89 -7.29 -7.64
C PHE A 3 14.09 -7.45 -6.12
N SER A 4 13.62 -6.48 -5.33
CA SER A 4 13.73 -6.47 -3.88
C SER A 4 12.34 -6.31 -3.26
N TYR A 5 11.87 -7.34 -2.56
CA TYR A 5 10.59 -7.28 -1.84
C TYR A 5 10.56 -6.16 -0.79
N SER A 6 11.70 -5.86 -0.17
CA SER A 6 11.80 -4.79 0.83
C SER A 6 11.52 -3.40 0.23
N GLU A 7 12.12 -3.10 -0.92
CA GLU A 7 11.86 -1.85 -1.64
C GLU A 7 10.42 -1.78 -2.12
N THR A 8 9.88 -2.88 -2.65
CA THR A 8 8.48 -2.95 -3.09
C THR A 8 7.51 -2.63 -1.96
N ILE A 9 7.72 -3.17 -0.75
CA ILE A 9 6.86 -2.88 0.41
C ILE A 9 6.93 -1.40 0.80
N VAL A 10 8.13 -0.82 0.80
CA VAL A 10 8.34 0.61 1.11
C VAL A 10 7.66 1.50 0.07
N TRP A 11 7.80 1.19 -1.22
CA TRP A 11 7.11 1.95 -2.26
C TRP A 11 5.59 1.80 -2.17
N LEU A 12 5.08 0.60 -1.89
CA LEU A 12 3.65 0.38 -1.71
C LEU A 12 3.09 1.19 -0.53
N SER A 13 3.80 1.22 0.60
CA SER A 13 3.38 1.96 1.78
C SER A 13 3.45 3.47 1.56
N LEU A 14 4.47 3.97 0.87
CA LEU A 14 4.58 5.38 0.49
C LEU A 14 3.46 5.80 -0.47
N ILE A 15 3.14 4.97 -1.48
CA ILE A 15 2.04 5.25 -2.41
C ILE A 15 0.70 5.25 -1.67
N SER A 16 0.46 4.24 -0.83
CA SER A 16 -0.75 4.16 0.00
C SER A 16 -0.92 5.41 0.88
N LEU A 17 0.15 5.84 1.56
CA LEU A 17 0.12 7.03 2.41
C LEU A 17 -0.17 8.28 1.59
N ASN A 18 0.49 8.45 0.43
CA ASN A 18 0.24 9.60 -0.45
C ASN A 18 -1.20 9.64 -0.96
N ILE A 19 -1.78 8.49 -1.33
CA ILE A 19 -3.19 8.43 -1.76
C ILE A 19 -4.12 8.89 -0.63
N CYS A 20 -3.89 8.45 0.61
CA CYS A 20 -4.69 8.88 1.75
C CYS A 20 -4.51 10.37 2.06
N LEU A 21 -3.28 10.89 2.00
CA LEU A 21 -2.99 12.31 2.26
C LEU A 21 -3.56 13.22 1.17
N CYS A 22 -3.59 12.74 -0.08
CA CYS A 22 -4.18 13.46 -1.20
C CYS A 22 -5.67 13.17 -1.41
N ALA A 23 -6.33 12.42 -0.52
CA ALA A 23 -7.71 11.98 -0.75
C ALA A 23 -8.70 13.15 -0.84
N GLU A 24 -8.58 14.14 0.05
CA GLU A 24 -9.37 15.38 0.02
C GLU A 24 -9.13 16.19 -1.27
N PRO A 25 -7.90 16.59 -1.64
CA PRO A 25 -7.69 17.36 -2.86
C PRO A 25 -8.07 16.59 -4.14
N ILE A 26 -7.94 15.25 -4.17
CA ILE A 26 -8.41 14.44 -5.30
C ILE A 26 -9.95 14.44 -5.35
N SER A 27 -10.61 14.31 -4.20
CA SER A 27 -12.07 14.39 -4.11
C SER A 27 -12.59 15.74 -4.60
N ASP A 28 -11.98 16.83 -4.15
CA ASP A 28 -12.33 18.20 -4.57
C ASP A 28 -12.14 18.41 -6.07
N TYR A 29 -11.07 17.84 -6.65
CA TYR A 29 -10.80 17.97 -8.09
C TYR A 29 -11.70 17.11 -8.97
N THR A 30 -12.07 15.92 -8.50
CA THR A 30 -12.80 14.92 -9.32
C THR A 30 -14.30 14.92 -9.06
N GLY A 31 -14.77 15.50 -7.94
CA GLY A 31 -16.15 15.40 -7.47
C GLY A 31 -16.55 14.02 -6.95
N ILE A 32 -15.58 13.11 -6.79
CA ILE A 32 -15.79 11.77 -6.22
C ILE A 32 -15.75 11.86 -4.69
N ASP A 33 -16.58 11.12 -3.99
CA ASP A 33 -16.51 11.02 -2.53
C ASP A 33 -15.10 10.63 -2.03
N VAL A 34 -14.65 11.26 -0.94
CA VAL A 34 -13.34 11.00 -0.31
C VAL A 34 -13.18 9.53 0.13
N TRP A 35 -14.26 8.91 0.62
CA TRP A 35 -14.22 7.57 1.21
C TRP A 35 -13.68 6.48 0.26
N PRO A 36 -14.18 6.33 -0.99
CA PRO A 36 -13.59 5.44 -2.00
C PRO A 36 -12.07 5.59 -2.16
N ILE A 37 -11.55 6.81 -2.13
CA ILE A 37 -10.12 7.11 -2.32
C ILE A 37 -9.32 6.64 -1.09
N ILE A 38 -9.85 6.88 0.11
CA ILE A 38 -9.27 6.35 1.36
C ILE A 38 -9.32 4.81 1.38
N TYR A 39 -10.40 4.20 0.91
CA TYR A 39 -10.50 2.73 0.81
C TYR A 39 -9.45 2.15 -0.14
N LEU A 40 -9.17 2.83 -1.26
CA LEU A 40 -8.07 2.45 -2.14
C LEU A 40 -6.72 2.49 -1.41
N GLY A 41 -6.43 3.60 -0.73
CA GLY A 41 -5.18 3.78 0.02
C GLY A 41 -5.00 2.71 1.11
N THR A 42 -6.03 2.47 1.92
CA THR A 42 -6.00 1.44 2.98
C THR A 42 -5.91 0.01 2.42
N GLY A 43 -6.53 -0.27 1.27
CA GLY A 43 -6.40 -1.53 0.56
C GLY A 43 -4.96 -1.81 0.09
N LEU A 44 -4.26 -0.79 -0.42
CA LEU A 44 -2.84 -0.91 -0.75
C LEU A 44 -1.97 -1.19 0.48
N LEU A 45 -2.28 -0.56 1.62
CA LEU A 45 -1.56 -0.83 2.86
C LEU A 45 -1.75 -2.28 3.33
N MET A 46 -2.97 -2.79 3.24
CA MET A 46 -3.31 -4.20 3.53
C MET A 46 -2.50 -5.16 2.66
N LEU A 47 -2.39 -4.89 1.36
CA LEU A 47 -1.55 -5.67 0.44
C LEU A 47 -0.08 -5.69 0.86
N ALA A 48 0.47 -4.54 1.27
CA ALA A 48 1.86 -4.45 1.75
C ALA A 48 2.08 -5.33 2.99
N VAL A 49 1.13 -5.31 3.94
CA VAL A 49 1.17 -6.16 5.14
C VAL A 49 1.10 -7.65 4.78
N LEU A 50 0.24 -8.01 3.82
CA LEU A 50 0.07 -9.41 3.40
C LEU A 50 1.34 -9.98 2.77
N ILE A 51 2.02 -9.18 1.94
CA ILE A 51 3.32 -9.52 1.36
C ILE A 51 4.37 -9.71 2.48
N LEU A 52 4.37 -8.85 3.48
CA LEU A 52 5.30 -8.93 4.60
C LEU A 52 5.09 -10.21 5.44
N ILE A 53 3.82 -10.57 5.72
CA ILE A 53 3.47 -11.82 6.40
C ILE A 53 3.92 -13.02 5.57
N TYR A 54 3.69 -13.01 4.26
CA TYR A 54 4.11 -14.10 3.37
C TYR A 54 5.63 -14.30 3.39
N LEU A 55 6.41 -13.22 3.37
CA LEU A 55 7.87 -13.29 3.45
C LEU A 55 8.36 -13.83 4.79
N LEU A 56 7.71 -13.45 5.90
CA LEU A 56 7.99 -14.01 7.22
C LEU A 56 7.75 -15.52 7.23
N LEU A 57 6.60 -15.98 6.73
CA LEU A 57 6.28 -17.41 6.64
C LEU A 57 7.30 -18.19 5.82
N LEU A 58 7.73 -17.66 4.67
CA LEU A 58 8.79 -18.28 3.86
C LEU A 58 10.11 -18.39 4.63
N LYS A 59 10.49 -17.34 5.37
CA LYS A 59 11.71 -17.34 6.18
C LYS A 59 11.67 -18.39 7.30
N PHE A 60 10.51 -18.62 7.91
CA PHE A 60 10.34 -19.66 8.93
C PHE A 60 10.25 -21.08 8.34
N LYS A 61 9.68 -21.24 7.14
CA LYS A 61 9.59 -22.55 6.46
C LYS A 61 10.94 -23.03 5.90
N SER A 62 11.84 -22.10 5.59
CA SER A 62 13.16 -22.41 5.04
C SER A 62 14.22 -22.73 6.12
N LYS A 63 13.82 -22.85 7.39
CA LYS A 63 14.68 -23.16 8.53
C LYS A 63 14.28 -24.51 9.12
#